data_AF-Q3SI80-F1
#
_entry.id   AF-Q3SI80-F1
#
_cell.length_a   1.000
_cell.length_b   1.000
_cell.length_c   1.000
_cell.angle_alpha   90.00
_cell.angle_beta   90.00
_cell.angle_gamma   90.00
#
_symmetry.space_group_name_H-M   'P 1'
#
loop_
_entity.id
_entity.type
_entity.pdbx_description
1 polymer ?
#
loop_
_entity_poly.entity_id
_entity_poly.type
_entity_poly.pdbx_seq_one_letter_code
_entity_poly.pdbx_strand_id
1 'polypeptide(L)'
;MSSQNQTLIFLQGLFPGRASILAIEAGRAAFGWADQTTRNRLHTGRFPVSTYSLGGRRWVRLDVLARFMDQASGETVKRSQRGRPTKKEELEAERLGLSVRELRAQQSLELVEGCGA
;
A
#
# COMPACT_ATOMS: atom_id res chain seq x y z
N MET A 1 23.84 -0.52 2.17
CA MET A 1 23.24 -1.79 2.62
C MET A 1 21.81 -1.84 2.10
N SER A 2 21.49 -2.78 1.18
CA SER A 2 20.20 -2.84 0.50
C SER A 2 19.07 -3.15 1.49
N SER A 3 18.01 -2.34 1.49
CA SER A 3 16.81 -2.50 2.33
C SER A 3 16.15 -3.89 2.17
N GLN A 4 16.38 -4.56 1.03
CA GLN A 4 15.83 -5.88 0.66
C GLN A 4 16.11 -7.03 1.64
N ASN A 5 17.08 -6.88 2.55
CA ASN A 5 17.37 -7.90 3.57
C ASN A 5 16.80 -7.57 4.94
N GLN A 6 16.42 -6.32 5.22
CA GLN A 6 15.98 -5.90 6.55
C GLN A 6 14.64 -6.52 6.93
N THR A 7 13.67 -6.51 6.02
CA THR A 7 12.35 -7.09 6.27
C THR A 7 12.38 -8.60 6.42
N LEU A 8 13.26 -9.28 5.65
CA LEU A 8 13.46 -10.71 5.82
C LEU A 8 14.06 -11.05 7.19
N ILE A 9 15.09 -10.31 7.64
CA ILE A 9 15.69 -10.48 8.96
C ILE A 9 14.63 -10.26 10.06
N PHE A 10 13.80 -9.23 9.92
CA PHE A 10 12.70 -8.96 10.85
C PHE A 10 11.71 -10.14 10.93
N LEU A 11 11.26 -10.65 9.78
CA LEU A 11 10.34 -11.80 9.73
C LEU A 11 10.98 -13.08 10.28
N GLN A 12 12.28 -13.30 10.07
CA GLN A 12 13.01 -14.41 10.66
C GLN A 12 13.13 -14.30 12.18
N GLY A 13 13.22 -13.08 12.73
CA GLY A 13 13.16 -12.83 14.17
C GLY A 13 11.78 -13.14 14.77
N LEU A 14 10.70 -12.82 14.05
CA LEU A 14 9.32 -13.16 14.45
C LEU A 14 9.02 -14.65 14.36
N PHE A 15 9.60 -15.34 13.37
CA PHE A 15 9.35 -16.74 13.06
C PHE A 15 10.65 -17.53 12.97
N PRO A 16 11.35 -17.73 14.11
CA PRO A 16 12.68 -18.32 14.11
C PRO A 16 12.67 -19.76 13.56
N GLY A 17 13.63 -20.05 12.69
CA GLY A 17 13.80 -21.38 12.08
C GLY A 17 12.74 -21.78 11.05
N ARG A 18 11.79 -20.89 10.71
CA ARG A 18 10.73 -21.20 9.74
C ARG A 18 11.06 -20.60 8.38
N ALA A 19 10.99 -21.41 7.33
CA ALA A 19 11.06 -20.90 5.94
C ALA A 19 9.69 -20.43 5.40
N SER A 20 8.61 -20.88 6.04
CA SER A 20 7.23 -20.57 5.65
C SER A 20 6.34 -20.52 6.87
N ILE A 21 5.26 -19.74 6.74
CA ILE A 21 4.23 -19.57 7.77
C ILE A 21 2.86 -19.83 7.15
N LEU A 22 1.87 -20.06 8.01
CA LEU A 22 0.49 -20.18 7.52
C LEU A 22 0.05 -18.85 6.92
N ALA A 23 -0.72 -18.89 5.84
CA ALA A 23 -1.24 -17.68 5.23
C ALA A 23 -2.10 -16.85 6.20
N ILE A 24 -2.74 -17.50 7.18
CA ILE A 24 -3.47 -16.84 8.27
C ILE A 24 -2.52 -16.06 9.20
N GLU A 25 -1.38 -16.63 9.56
CA GLU A 25 -0.35 -15.96 10.36
C GLU A 25 0.23 -14.75 9.59
N ALA A 26 0.48 -14.92 8.28
CA ALA A 26 0.91 -13.82 7.42
C ALA A 26 -0.14 -12.69 7.36
N GLY A 27 -1.42 -13.03 7.23
CA GLY A 27 -2.54 -12.09 7.28
C GLY A 27 -2.53 -11.21 8.54
N ARG A 28 -2.27 -11.83 9.70
CA ARG A 28 -2.18 -11.12 10.97
C ARG A 28 -0.91 -10.29 11.09
N ALA A 29 0.25 -10.88 10.82
CA ALA A 29 1.54 -10.27 11.07
C ALA A 29 1.90 -9.16 10.07
N ALA A 30 1.56 -9.33 8.79
CA ALA A 30 1.94 -8.37 7.74
C ALA A 30 0.82 -7.38 7.39
N PHE A 31 -0.45 -7.75 7.58
CA PHE A 31 -1.59 -6.94 7.13
C PHE A 31 -2.56 -6.53 8.25
N GLY A 32 -2.37 -7.02 9.48
CA GLY A 32 -3.26 -6.73 10.60
C GLY A 32 -4.68 -7.28 10.41
N TRP A 33 -4.88 -8.27 9.54
CA TRP A 33 -6.20 -8.84 9.28
C TRP A 33 -6.62 -9.86 10.34
N ALA A 34 -7.92 -9.90 10.62
CA ALA A 34 -8.52 -11.02 11.34
C ALA A 34 -8.43 -12.32 10.52
N ASP A 35 -8.42 -13.46 11.21
CA ASP A 35 -8.27 -14.78 10.56
C ASP A 35 -9.35 -15.02 9.49
N GLN A 36 -10.59 -14.62 9.77
CA GLN A 36 -11.70 -14.82 8.84
C GLN A 36 -11.55 -13.98 7.56
N THR A 37 -11.07 -12.74 7.69
CA THR A 37 -10.77 -11.88 6.54
C THR A 37 -9.69 -12.51 5.67
N THR A 38 -8.67 -13.09 6.29
CA THR A 38 -7.60 -13.79 5.57
C THR A 38 -8.13 -15.02 4.83
N ARG A 39 -8.98 -15.84 5.47
CA ARG A 39 -9.64 -16.98 4.80
C ARG A 39 -10.49 -16.53 3.61
N ASN A 40 -11.30 -15.48 3.77
CA ASN A 40 -12.13 -14.94 2.69
C ASN A 40 -11.28 -14.48 1.51
N ARG A 41 -10.15 -13.80 1.76
CA ARG A 41 -9.21 -13.36 0.72
C ARG A 41 -8.52 -14.54 0.03
N LEU A 42 -8.12 -15.57 0.76
CA LEU A 42 -7.56 -16.79 0.18
C LEU A 42 -8.58 -17.50 -0.71
N HIS A 43 -9.82 -17.64 -0.24
CA HIS A 43 -10.89 -18.29 -0.98
C HIS A 43 -11.25 -17.54 -2.27
N THR A 44 -11.29 -16.21 -2.21
CA THR A 44 -11.59 -15.34 -3.36
C THR A 44 -10.38 -15.09 -4.27
N GLY A 45 -9.21 -15.66 -3.97
CA GLY A 45 -7.97 -15.42 -4.73
C GLY A 45 -7.44 -13.99 -4.63
N ARG A 46 -7.91 -13.21 -3.65
CA ARG A 46 -7.51 -11.80 -3.40
C ARG A 46 -6.43 -11.66 -2.34
N PHE A 47 -5.79 -12.76 -1.95
CA PHE A 47 -4.64 -12.72 -1.07
C PHE A 47 -3.43 -12.18 -1.87
N PRO A 48 -2.76 -11.10 -1.40
CA PRO A 48 -1.85 -10.32 -2.24
C PRO A 48 -0.47 -10.98 -2.47
N VAL A 49 -0.16 -12.05 -1.74
CA VAL A 49 1.11 -12.77 -1.83
C VAL A 49 0.87 -14.17 -2.35
N SER A 50 1.80 -14.70 -3.15
CA SER A 50 1.68 -16.08 -3.65
C SER A 50 1.61 -17.08 -2.49
N THR A 51 0.64 -17.99 -2.56
CA THR A 51 0.49 -19.07 -1.57
C THR A 51 0.62 -20.44 -2.22
N TYR A 52 1.06 -21.42 -1.45
CA TYR A 52 1.09 -22.83 -1.87
C TYR A 52 0.31 -23.70 -0.87
N SER A 53 -0.15 -24.86 -1.32
CA SER A 53 -0.93 -25.79 -0.50
C SER A 53 -0.03 -26.91 0.03
N LEU A 54 -0.04 -27.15 1.34
CA LEU A 54 0.65 -28.26 1.98
C LEU A 54 -0.17 -28.74 3.18
N GLY A 55 -0.49 -30.04 3.23
CA GLY A 55 -1.31 -30.63 4.30
C GLY A 55 -2.72 -30.02 4.42
N GLY A 56 -3.35 -29.69 3.29
CA GLY A 56 -4.69 -29.08 3.26
C GLY A 56 -4.73 -27.62 3.74
N ARG A 57 -3.58 -27.00 4.03
CA ARG A 57 -3.47 -25.60 4.48
C ARG A 57 -2.73 -24.76 3.45
N ARG A 58 -3.01 -23.45 3.45
CA ARG A 58 -2.31 -22.46 2.61
C ARG A 58 -1.12 -21.87 3.36
N TRP A 59 0.03 -21.87 2.70
CA TRP A 59 1.31 -21.42 3.24
C TRP A 59 1.88 -20.27 2.42
N VAL A 60 2.65 -19.42 3.09
CA VAL A 60 3.37 -18.29 2.49
C VAL A 60 4.85 -18.45 2.85
N ARG A 61 5.73 -18.30 1.87
CA ARG A 61 7.17 -18.28 2.12
C ARG A 61 7.59 -16.91 2.68
N LEU A 62 8.48 -16.91 3.67
CA LEU A 62 8.92 -15.66 4.31
C LEU A 62 9.69 -14.74 3.37
N ASP A 63 10.49 -15.29 2.46
CA ASP A 63 11.25 -14.50 1.47
C ASP A 63 10.33 -13.77 0.49
N VAL A 64 9.24 -14.42 0.06
CA VAL A 64 8.25 -13.79 -0.82
C VAL A 64 7.46 -12.72 -0.08
N LEU A 65 7.07 -12.99 1.17
CA LEU A 65 6.39 -12.01 2.01
C LEU A 65 7.26 -10.77 2.27
N ALA A 66 8.55 -10.97 2.57
CA ALA A 66 9.51 -9.89 2.75
C ALA A 66 9.60 -9.00 1.50
N ARG A 67 9.79 -9.60 0.32
CA ARG A 67 9.85 -8.87 -0.95
C ARG A 67 8.59 -8.06 -1.23
N PHE A 68 7.42 -8.63 -0.92
CA PHE A 68 6.15 -7.92 -1.07
C PHE A 68 6.09 -6.69 -0.14
N MET A 69 6.50 -6.85 1.12
CA MET A 69 6.52 -5.75 2.10
C MET A 69 7.53 -4.66 1.72
N ASP A 70 8.70 -5.04 1.21
CA ASP A 70 9.71 -4.10 0.72
C ASP A 70 9.18 -3.27 -0.46
N GLN A 71 8.50 -3.92 -1.41
CA GLN A 71 7.84 -3.24 -2.53
C GLN A 71 6.75 -2.27 -2.06
N ALA A 72 5.92 -2.70 -1.11
CA ALA A 72 4.86 -1.86 -0.55
C ALA A 72 5.42 -0.67 0.24
N SER A 73 6.55 -0.84 0.94
CA SER A 73 7.21 0.23 1.68
C SER A 73 7.86 1.27 0.76
N GLY A 74 8.44 0.83 -0.36
CA GLY A 74 9.01 1.71 -1.38
C GLY A 74 7.99 2.57 -2.14
N GLU A 75 6.69 2.28 -2.03
CA GLU A 75 5.62 2.88 -2.84
C GLU A 75 4.97 4.13 -2.21
N THR A 76 5.61 4.74 -1.22
CA THR A 76 5.17 6.00 -0.59
C THR A 76 5.25 7.25 -1.48
N VAL A 77 5.58 7.12 -2.78
CA VAL A 77 5.50 8.23 -3.76
C VAL A 77 4.70 7.84 -5.02
N LYS A 78 3.66 7.01 -4.92
CA LYS A 78 2.62 7.05 -5.95
C LYS A 78 1.69 8.23 -5.65
N ARG A 79 2.04 9.41 -6.20
CA ARG A 79 1.13 10.55 -6.32
C ARG A 79 -0.20 10.02 -6.85
N SER A 80 -1.28 10.19 -6.10
CA SER A 80 -2.61 9.86 -6.57
C SER A 80 -2.81 10.50 -7.95
N GLN A 81 -3.13 9.69 -8.96
CA GLN A 81 -3.56 10.25 -10.24
C GLN A 81 -4.83 11.05 -9.94
N ARG A 82 -4.71 12.38 -10.00
CA ARG A 82 -5.83 13.27 -9.75
C ARG A 82 -6.89 12.98 -10.82
N GLY A 83 -8.12 12.74 -10.37
CA GLY A 83 -9.26 12.51 -11.25
C GLY A 83 -9.55 13.72 -12.15
N ARG A 84 -10.51 13.54 -13.06
CA ARG A 84 -11.01 14.61 -13.93
C ARG A 84 -11.42 15.84 -13.09
N PRO A 85 -11.13 17.08 -13.53
CA PRO A 85 -11.72 18.29 -12.97
C PRO A 85 -13.22 18.17 -12.72
N THR A 86 -13.67 18.68 -11.59
CA THR A 86 -15.10 18.81 -11.31
C THR A 86 -15.68 20.00 -12.05
N LYS A 87 -16.98 19.96 -12.40
CA LYS A 87 -17.66 21.07 -13.09
C LYS A 87 -17.55 22.41 -12.35
N LYS A 88 -17.45 22.37 -11.02
CA LYS A 88 -17.29 23.56 -10.18
C LYS A 88 -15.92 24.21 -10.41
N GLU A 89 -14.85 23.40 -10.41
CA GLU A 89 -13.50 23.88 -10.69
C GLU A 89 -13.37 24.41 -12.12
N GLU A 90 -14.03 23.77 -13.08
CA GLU A 90 -14.07 24.23 -14.48
C GLU A 90 -14.71 25.63 -14.59
N LEU A 91 -15.84 25.85 -13.90
CA LEU A 91 -16.55 27.13 -13.91
C LEU A 91 -15.80 28.25 -13.18
N GLU A 92 -15.11 27.93 -12.08
CA GLU A 92 -14.24 28.87 -11.39
C GLU A 92 -13.01 29.25 -12.23
N ALA A 93 -12.42 28.27 -12.94
CA ALA A 93 -11.32 28.50 -13.85
C ALA A 93 -11.74 29.37 -15.04
N GLU A 94 -12.90 29.08 -15.65
CA GLU A 94 -13.48 29.87 -16.73
C GLU A 94 -13.79 31.30 -16.29
N ARG A 95 -14.37 31.49 -15.11
CA ARG A 95 -14.66 32.82 -14.55
C ARG A 95 -13.39 33.67 -14.34
N LEU A 96 -12.27 33.03 -14.00
CA LEU A 96 -10.98 33.67 -13.79
C LEU A 96 -10.14 33.76 -15.07
N GLY A 97 -10.61 33.22 -16.19
CA GLY A 97 -9.84 33.15 -17.44
C GLY A 97 -8.59 32.27 -17.33
N LEU A 98 -8.56 31.36 -16.36
CA LEU A 98 -7.43 30.46 -16.07
C LEU A 98 -7.77 29.04 -16.52
N SER A 99 -6.74 28.23 -16.76
CA SER A 99 -6.93 26.78 -16.82
C SER A 99 -7.13 26.20 -15.41
N VAL A 100 -7.85 25.08 -15.30
CA VAL A 100 -8.02 24.35 -14.02
C VAL A 100 -6.66 24.00 -13.39
N ARG A 101 -5.63 23.80 -14.22
CA ARG A 101 -4.26 23.55 -13.75
C ARG A 101 -3.66 24.78 -13.06
N GLU A 102 -3.86 25.97 -13.61
CA GLU A 102 -3.36 27.24 -13.07
C GLU A 102 -4.13 27.66 -11.81
N LEU A 103 -5.46 27.53 -11.82
CA LEU A 103 -6.29 27.80 -10.65
C LEU A 103 -5.85 26.97 -9.44
N ARG A 104 -5.58 25.67 -9.64
CA ARG A 104 -5.08 24.79 -8.57
C ARG A 104 -3.65 25.13 -8.14
N ALA A 105 -2.81 25.64 -9.05
CA ALA A 105 -1.46 26.07 -8.72
C ALA A 105 -1.48 27.31 -7.81
N GLN A 106 -2.36 28.26 -8.10
CA GLN A 106 -2.59 29.44 -7.25
C GLN A 106 -3.13 29.05 -5.87
N GLN A 107 -4.17 28.21 -5.81
CA GLN A 107 -4.70 27.69 -4.53
C GLN A 107 -3.63 26.98 -3.69
N SER A 108 -2.72 26.24 -4.33
CA SER A 108 -1.65 25.55 -3.60
C SER A 108 -0.57 26.48 -3.04
N LEU A 109 -0.34 27.62 -3.69
CA LEU A 109 0.60 28.64 -3.21
C LEU A 109 -0.02 29.44 -2.05
N GLU A 110 -1.28 29.85 -2.17
CA GLU A 110 -2.01 30.57 -1.11
C GLU A 110 -2.14 29.75 0.19
N LEU A 111 -2.34 28.43 0.09
CA LEU A 111 -2.42 27.54 1.26
C LEU A 111 -1.08 27.36 1.99
N VAL A 112 0.06 27.57 1.31
CA VAL A 112 1.39 27.48 1.91
C VAL A 112 1.75 28.77 2.64
N GLU A 113 1.26 29.92 2.16
CA GLU A 113 1.53 31.23 2.76
C GLU A 113 0.69 31.51 4.03
N GLY A 114 -0.45 30.84 4.20
CA GLY A 114 -1.35 31.02 5.37
C GLY A 114 -0.98 30.24 6.64
N CYS A 115 0.13 29.49 6.67
CA CYS A 115 0.53 28.66 7.82
C CYS A 115 1.74 29.22 8.61
N GLY A 116 2.07 30.50 8.41
CA GLY A 116 2.96 31.27 9.29
C GLY A 116 2.17 32.43 9.90
N ALA A 117 1.91 32.37 11.20
CA ALA A 117 0.80 33.02 11.91
C ALA A 117 0.72 32.45 13.34
#